data_AF-A0A067LQF5-F1
#
_entry.id   AF-A0A067LQF5-F1
#
_cell.length_a   1.000
_cell.length_b   1.000
_cell.length_c   1.000
_cell.angle_alpha   90.00
_cell.angle_beta   90.00
_cell.angle_gamma   90.00
#
_symmetry.space_group_name_H-M   'P 1'
#
loop_
_entity.id
_entity.type
_entity.pdbx_description
1 polymer ?
#
loop_
_entity_poly.entity_id
_entity_poly.type
_entity_poly.pdbx_seq_one_letter_code
_entity_poly.pdbx_strand_id
1 'polypeptide(L)'
;MDVSKDRRILQARRLTPNVVVLVDELTPDVIVSADGSGTYMTIMDAVNNAPSGVTSRYIMKIKVGVYRETMVVPSSKTNIMFLGDGSEQTIIARNKNKVDDGSTFYFVIIGIKAKGFLAQDITFEKIFGSSKEQAVALQVDSD
;
A
#
# COMPACT_ATOMS: atom_id res chain seq x y z
N MET A 1 -6.20 -36.90 29.30
CA MET A 1 -5.66 -35.56 29.56
C MET A 1 -4.81 -35.17 28.37
N ASP A 2 -5.05 -33.95 27.93
CA ASP A 2 -4.84 -33.29 26.64
C ASP A 2 -3.67 -33.74 25.73
N VAL A 3 -4.02 -33.94 24.45
CA VAL A 3 -3.16 -34.27 23.31
C VAL A 3 -3.05 -32.99 22.48
N SER A 4 -1.95 -32.25 22.63
CA SER A 4 -1.65 -31.11 21.73
C SER A 4 -0.29 -31.31 21.06
N LYS A 5 -0.25 -32.29 20.17
CA LYS A 5 0.67 -32.37 19.03
C LYS A 5 -0.20 -32.49 17.79
N ASP A 6 -0.70 -31.38 17.27
CA ASP A 6 -1.24 -31.32 15.90
C ASP A 6 -1.45 -29.86 15.44
N ARG A 7 -0.37 -29.23 14.98
CA ARG A 7 -0.47 -28.17 13.97
C ARG A 7 0.16 -28.68 12.68
N ARG A 8 -0.37 -29.79 12.19
CA ARG A 8 -0.15 -30.31 10.85
C ARG A 8 -1.11 -29.60 9.89
N ILE A 9 -0.51 -28.88 8.93
CA ILE A 9 -0.93 -28.85 7.53
C ILE A 9 -2.24 -28.09 7.24
N LEU A 10 -2.12 -26.81 6.86
CA LEU A 10 -3.07 -26.18 5.94
C LEU A 10 -2.52 -26.33 4.50
N GLN A 11 -2.86 -27.48 3.92
CA GLN A 11 -3.01 -27.78 2.49
C GLN A 11 -2.03 -27.13 1.49
N ALA A 12 -0.97 -27.87 1.15
CA ALA A 12 -0.32 -27.74 -0.14
C ALA A 12 -1.21 -28.42 -1.21
N ARG A 13 -2.00 -27.64 -1.95
CA ARG A 13 -2.71 -28.12 -3.14
C ARG A 13 -1.81 -27.90 -4.36
N ARG A 14 -1.14 -28.96 -4.84
CA ARG A 14 -0.51 -28.93 -6.16
C ARG A 14 -1.60 -28.91 -7.23
N LEU A 15 -1.57 -27.93 -8.14
CA LEU A 15 -1.31 -28.09 -9.59
C LEU A 15 -1.64 -26.80 -10.37
N THR A 16 -0.64 -25.95 -10.56
CA THR A 16 -0.12 -25.32 -11.82
C THR A 16 1.14 -24.52 -11.46
N PRO A 17 2.12 -24.29 -12.37
CA PRO A 17 3.32 -23.51 -12.06
C PRO A 17 2.99 -22.01 -12.15
N ASN A 18 2.01 -21.56 -11.38
CA ASN A 18 1.73 -20.14 -11.23
C ASN A 18 2.28 -19.72 -9.87
N VAL A 19 3.36 -18.95 -9.96
CA VAL A 19 4.13 -18.34 -8.89
C VAL A 19 3.24 -17.98 -7.70
N VAL A 20 3.30 -18.79 -6.64
CA VAL A 20 2.86 -18.36 -5.32
C VAL A 20 4.05 -17.58 -4.77
N VAL A 21 4.05 -16.26 -4.99
CA VAL A 21 4.98 -15.39 -4.26
C VAL A 21 4.53 -15.44 -2.82
N LEU A 22 5.21 -16.24 -2.01
CA LEU A 22 5.06 -16.18 -0.56
C LEU A 22 5.47 -14.76 -0.17
N VAL A 23 4.59 -14.03 0.50
CA VAL A 23 4.82 -12.63 0.89
C VAL A 23 6.10 -12.48 1.75
N ASP A 24 6.55 -13.58 2.37
CA ASP A 24 7.83 -13.72 3.08
C ASP A 24 9.10 -13.69 2.19
N GLU A 25 8.98 -13.86 0.86
CA GLU A 25 10.13 -13.85 -0.07
C GLU A 25 10.33 -12.49 -0.78
N LEU A 26 9.43 -11.52 -0.58
CA LEU A 26 9.60 -10.17 -1.11
C LEU A 26 10.53 -9.38 -0.19
N THR A 27 11.79 -9.20 -0.60
CA THR A 27 12.74 -8.33 0.12
C THR A 27 12.36 -6.87 -0.12
N PRO A 28 11.96 -6.11 0.91
CA PRO A 28 11.59 -4.71 0.73
C PRO A 28 12.84 -3.85 0.49
N ASP A 29 12.74 -2.92 -0.45
CA ASP A 29 13.80 -1.93 -0.68
C ASP A 29 13.82 -0.91 0.46
N VAL A 30 12.63 -0.53 0.96
CA VAL A 30 12.47 0.42 2.07
C VAL A 30 11.26 0.05 2.93
N ILE A 31 11.34 0.46 4.20
CA ILE A 31 10.26 0.25 5.18
C ILE A 31 9.69 1.61 5.58
N VAL A 32 8.37 1.75 5.50
CA VAL A 32 7.63 2.90 6.01
C VAL A 32 6.97 2.51 7.33
N SER A 33 7.18 3.30 8.37
CA SER A 33 6.56 3.07 9.68
C SER A 33 6.28 4.36 10.43
N ALA A 34 5.01 4.56 10.79
CA ALA A 34 4.56 5.76 11.50
C ALA A 34 5.21 5.93 12.89
N ASP A 35 5.73 4.86 13.49
CA ASP A 35 6.41 4.90 14.80
C ASP A 35 7.91 5.25 14.70
N GLY A 36 8.44 5.43 13.49
CA GLY A 36 9.85 5.74 13.24
C GLY A 36 10.79 4.53 13.22
N SER A 37 10.28 3.30 13.33
CA SER A 37 11.09 2.06 13.26
C SER A 37 11.48 1.66 11.83
N GLY A 38 11.01 2.39 10.82
CA GLY A 38 11.30 2.16 9.40
C GLY A 38 12.36 3.11 8.83
N THR A 39 12.64 2.95 7.54
CA THR A 39 13.45 3.88 6.74
C THR A 39 12.82 5.26 6.65
N TYR A 40 11.48 5.32 6.52
CA TYR A 40 10.71 6.56 6.46
C TYR A 40 9.52 6.52 7.41
N MET A 41 9.11 7.70 7.89
CA MET A 41 7.89 7.85 8.71
C MET A 41 6.63 8.03 7.86
N THR A 42 6.76 8.60 6.66
CA THR A 42 5.66 8.90 5.75
C THR A 42 5.80 8.14 4.44
N ILE A 43 4.67 7.89 3.79
CA ILE A 43 4.65 7.20 2.48
C ILE A 43 5.19 8.14 1.40
N MET A 44 4.86 9.43 1.47
CA MET A 44 5.32 10.39 0.46
C MET A 44 6.84 10.59 0.50
N ASP A 45 7.48 10.56 1.67
CA ASP A 45 8.94 10.63 1.76
C ASP A 45 9.60 9.43 1.07
N ALA A 46 9.03 8.24 1.25
CA ALA A 46 9.51 7.03 0.57
C ALA A 46 9.34 7.13 -0.96
N VAL A 47 8.17 7.59 -1.43
CA VAL A 47 7.91 7.81 -2.86
C VAL A 47 8.87 8.83 -3.46
N ASN A 48 9.13 9.94 -2.75
CA ASN A 48 10.03 11.00 -3.22
C ASN A 48 11.46 10.50 -3.41
N ASN A 49 11.95 9.67 -2.48
CA ASN A 49 13.30 9.14 -2.49
C ASN A 49 13.46 7.82 -3.28
N ALA A 50 12.37 7.20 -3.72
CA ALA A 50 12.42 6.05 -4.62
C ALA A 50 13.14 6.41 -5.93
N PRO A 51 13.90 5.50 -6.55
CA PRO A 51 14.54 5.76 -7.83
C PRO A 51 13.50 5.98 -8.94
N SER A 52 13.80 6.84 -9.90
CA SER A 52 12.91 7.16 -11.03
C SER A 52 13.28 6.33 -12.26
N GLY A 53 12.30 5.90 -13.06
CA GLY A 53 12.51 5.22 -14.34
C GLY A 53 13.13 3.82 -14.25
N VAL A 54 13.07 3.17 -13.09
CA VAL A 54 13.59 1.81 -12.91
C VAL A 54 12.67 0.76 -13.54
N THR A 55 13.27 -0.26 -14.15
CA THR A 55 12.58 -1.40 -14.76
C THR A 55 12.28 -2.51 -13.75
N SER A 56 13.09 -2.60 -12.69
CA SER A 56 12.87 -3.52 -11.58
C SER A 56 11.76 -3.03 -10.65
N ARG A 57 11.15 -3.98 -9.93
CA ARG A 57 10.15 -3.71 -8.90
C ARG A 57 10.80 -3.00 -7.72
N TYR A 58 10.25 -1.86 -7.30
CA TYR A 58 10.66 -1.17 -6.08
C TYR A 58 9.60 -1.36 -4.99
N ILE A 59 9.92 -2.14 -3.96
CA ILE A 59 9.00 -2.63 -2.93
C ILE A 59 9.11 -1.74 -1.70
N MET A 60 8.03 -1.01 -1.41
CA MET A 60 7.86 -0.27 -0.17
C MET A 60 6.99 -1.09 0.78
N LYS A 61 7.60 -1.61 1.84
CA LYS A 61 6.87 -2.26 2.94
C LYS A 61 6.29 -1.19 3.85
N ILE A 62 4.98 -1.13 3.95
CA ILE A 62 4.26 -0.17 4.78
C ILE A 62 3.76 -0.93 6.00
N LYS A 63 4.36 -0.65 7.16
CA LYS A 63 3.97 -1.31 8.40
C LYS A 63 2.55 -0.94 8.83
N VAL A 64 1.94 -1.80 9.65
CA VAL A 64 0.67 -1.53 10.34
C VAL A 64 0.58 -0.10 10.85
N GLY A 65 -0.55 0.57 10.57
CA GLY A 65 -0.76 1.96 10.94
C GLY A 65 -1.82 2.64 10.07
N VAL A 66 -2.25 3.82 10.54
CA VAL A 66 -3.15 4.71 9.80
C VAL A 66 -2.35 5.92 9.32
N TYR A 67 -2.05 5.94 8.03
CA TYR A 67 -1.27 6.98 7.36
C TYR A 67 -2.23 8.03 6.80
N ARG A 68 -2.28 9.22 7.44
CA ARG A 68 -3.16 10.32 7.05
C ARG A 68 -2.42 11.31 6.14
N GLU A 69 -2.36 10.97 4.86
CA GLU A 69 -1.57 11.70 3.86
C GLU A 69 -2.42 12.04 2.62
N THR A 70 -2.09 13.15 1.97
CA THR A 70 -2.49 13.41 0.58
C THR A 70 -1.28 13.09 -0.28
N MET A 71 -1.37 12.10 -1.16
CA MET A 71 -0.22 11.63 -1.92
C MET A 71 -0.50 11.51 -3.42
N VAL A 72 0.53 11.80 -4.20
CA VAL A 72 0.54 11.57 -5.65
C VAL A 72 1.82 10.82 -5.99
N VAL A 73 1.69 9.61 -6.54
CA VAL A 73 2.83 8.88 -7.10
C VAL A 73 2.97 9.31 -8.56
N PRO A 74 3.99 10.10 -8.92
CA PRO A 74 4.13 10.65 -10.26
C PRO A 74 4.51 9.56 -11.27
N SER A 75 4.25 9.80 -12.55
CA SER A 75 4.53 8.84 -13.64
C SER A 75 6.02 8.51 -13.80
N SER A 76 6.91 9.38 -13.32
CA SER A 76 8.37 9.13 -13.28
C SER A 76 8.78 8.00 -12.33
N LYS A 77 7.91 7.64 -11.37
CA LYS A 77 8.17 6.60 -10.37
C LYS A 77 7.56 5.27 -10.81
N THR A 78 8.18 4.62 -11.79
CA THR A 78 7.70 3.37 -12.39
C THR A 78 7.92 2.16 -11.49
N ASN A 79 7.11 1.12 -11.65
CA ASN A 79 7.28 -0.19 -11.01
C ASN A 79 7.30 -0.19 -9.47
N ILE A 80 6.67 0.80 -8.84
CA ILE A 80 6.48 0.83 -7.40
C ILE A 80 5.49 -0.26 -6.97
N MET A 81 5.77 -0.91 -5.84
CA MET A 81 4.82 -1.74 -5.10
C MET A 81 4.67 -1.24 -3.68
N PHE A 82 3.42 -1.06 -3.24
CA PHE A 82 3.07 -0.92 -1.83
C PHE A 82 2.69 -2.28 -1.26
N LEU A 83 3.38 -2.70 -0.21
CA LEU A 83 3.10 -3.95 0.49
C LEU A 83 2.77 -3.65 1.94
N GLY A 84 1.52 -3.82 2.35
CA GLY A 84 1.11 -3.63 3.74
C GLY A 84 1.40 -4.85 4.64
N ASP A 85 1.14 -4.71 5.93
CA ASP A 85 1.12 -5.83 6.90
C ASP A 85 -0.25 -6.55 6.96
N GLY A 86 -1.24 -6.05 6.21
CA GLY A 86 -2.60 -6.55 6.22
C GLY A 86 -3.58 -5.43 5.88
N SER A 87 -4.58 -5.72 5.05
CA SER A 87 -5.53 -4.71 4.57
C SER A 87 -6.31 -4.03 5.69
N GLU A 88 -6.64 -4.75 6.76
CA GLU A 88 -7.36 -4.20 7.92
C GLU A 88 -6.45 -3.38 8.88
N GLN A 89 -5.14 -3.49 8.72
CA GLN A 89 -4.14 -2.96 9.64
C GLN A 89 -3.32 -1.83 9.02
N THR A 90 -3.18 -1.83 7.70
CA THR A 90 -2.42 -0.83 6.94
C THR A 90 -3.40 0.01 6.15
N ILE A 91 -3.70 1.20 6.67
CA ILE A 91 -4.74 2.07 6.12
C ILE A 91 -4.12 3.39 5.69
N ILE A 92 -4.27 3.71 4.41
CA ILE A 92 -3.90 5.02 3.85
C ILE A 92 -5.17 5.81 3.69
N ALA A 93 -5.28 6.92 4.44
CA ALA A 93 -6.48 7.74 4.50
C ALA A 93 -6.17 9.20 4.19
N ARG A 94 -7.19 9.95 3.70
CA ARG A 94 -7.07 11.40 3.51
C ARG A 94 -6.76 12.11 4.83
N ASN A 95 -5.86 13.08 4.80
CA ASN A 95 -5.71 14.04 5.90
C ASN A 95 -6.89 15.05 5.92
N LYS A 96 -7.75 14.95 6.93
CA LYS A 96 -8.97 15.79 7.08
C LYS A 96 -8.69 17.24 7.50
N ASN A 97 -7.50 17.55 8.01
CA ASN A 97 -7.22 18.85 8.63
C ASN A 97 -6.75 19.92 7.64
N LYS A 98 -6.60 19.60 6.35
CA LYS A 98 -6.38 20.61 5.31
C LYS A 98 -7.75 21.13 4.88
N VAL A 99 -8.14 22.28 5.42
CA VAL A 99 -9.41 22.96 5.10
C VAL A 99 -9.46 23.19 3.58
N ASP A 100 -10.43 22.56 2.92
CA ASP A 100 -10.78 22.80 1.52
C ASP A 100 -11.38 24.21 1.42
N ASP A 101 -10.74 25.09 0.67
CA ASP A 101 -11.09 26.50 0.46
C ASP A 101 -12.19 26.73 -0.59
N GLY A 102 -13.11 25.77 -0.75
CA GLY A 102 -14.25 25.89 -1.65
C GLY A 102 -13.95 25.60 -3.14
N SER A 103 -12.73 25.15 -3.45
CA SER A 103 -12.35 24.76 -4.81
C SER A 103 -12.93 23.38 -5.17
N THR A 104 -14.10 23.38 -5.81
CA THR A 104 -14.85 22.21 -6.29
C THR A 104 -14.19 21.53 -7.50
N PHE A 105 -12.88 21.31 -7.55
CA PHE A 105 -12.26 20.58 -8.68
C PHE A 105 -11.08 19.72 -8.22
N TYR A 106 -11.26 18.40 -8.32
CA TYR A 106 -10.33 17.28 -8.10
C TYR A 106 -10.11 16.80 -6.65
N PHE A 107 -11.06 15.98 -6.17
CA PHE A 107 -10.96 15.11 -4.99
C PHE A 107 -9.95 13.97 -5.14
N VAL A 108 -8.73 14.23 -5.65
CA VAL A 108 -7.68 13.22 -5.75
C VAL A 108 -7.06 13.06 -4.37
N ILE A 109 -7.56 12.04 -3.66
CA ILE A 109 -7.13 11.68 -2.30
C ILE A 109 -5.78 10.95 -2.36
N ILE A 110 -5.65 10.08 -3.35
CA ILE A 110 -4.45 9.32 -3.69
C ILE A 110 -4.40 9.27 -5.22
N GLY A 111 -3.40 9.91 -5.82
CA GLY A 111 -3.21 9.93 -7.27
C GLY A 111 -2.06 9.01 -7.66
N ILE A 112 -2.35 7.86 -8.27
CA ILE A 112 -1.31 6.96 -8.77
C ILE A 112 -1.19 7.15 -10.29
N LYS A 113 -0.09 7.73 -10.75
CA LYS A 113 0.24 7.89 -12.18
C LYS A 113 1.38 6.97 -12.63
N ALA A 114 1.90 6.17 -11.70
CA ALA A 114 3.05 5.29 -11.91
C ALA A 114 2.69 4.08 -12.78
N LYS A 115 3.37 3.93 -13.92
CA LYS A 115 3.26 2.74 -14.75
C LYS A 115 3.74 1.51 -13.97
N GLY A 116 2.96 0.43 -14.05
CA GLY A 116 3.26 -0.83 -13.39
C GLY A 116 3.15 -0.76 -11.86
N PHE A 117 2.42 0.20 -11.29
CA PHE A 117 2.15 0.25 -9.85
C PHE A 117 1.40 -1.00 -9.36
N LEU A 118 1.78 -1.50 -8.18
CA LEU A 118 1.07 -2.57 -7.48
C LEU A 118 0.80 -2.18 -6.03
N ALA A 119 -0.27 -2.72 -5.47
CA ALA A 119 -0.59 -2.62 -4.05
C ALA A 119 -1.12 -3.95 -3.55
N GLN A 120 -0.64 -4.39 -2.38
CA GLN A 120 -1.08 -5.62 -1.74
C GLN A 120 -1.19 -5.41 -0.22
N ASP A 121 -2.16 -6.08 0.41
CA ASP A 121 -2.35 -6.12 1.87
C ASP A 121 -2.47 -4.72 2.49
N ILE A 122 -3.13 -3.81 1.79
CA ILE A 122 -3.30 -2.41 2.17
C ILE A 122 -4.68 -1.89 1.76
N THR A 123 -5.23 -0.98 2.57
CA THR A 123 -6.51 -0.32 2.29
C THR A 123 -6.29 1.16 1.97
N PHE A 124 -6.96 1.63 0.92
CA PHE A 124 -7.06 3.04 0.58
C PHE A 124 -8.44 3.56 0.99
N GLU A 125 -8.52 4.40 2.01
CA GLU A 125 -9.79 4.96 2.48
C GLU A 125 -10.04 6.37 1.93
N LYS A 126 -11.11 6.49 1.14
CA LYS A 126 -11.71 7.77 0.78
C LYS A 126 -12.83 8.08 1.76
N ILE A 127 -12.65 9.13 2.56
CA ILE A 127 -13.67 9.56 3.53
C ILE A 127 -14.58 10.60 2.86
N PHE A 128 -15.78 10.18 2.46
CA PHE A 128 -16.91 11.09 2.22
C PHE A 128 -17.64 11.36 3.55
N GLY A 129 -18.29 12.52 3.70
CA GLY A 129 -18.87 12.99 4.97
C GLY A 129 -19.70 11.94 5.71
N SER A 130 -19.55 11.89 7.05
CA SER A 130 -20.25 11.06 8.07
C SER A 130 -20.39 9.55 7.85
N SER A 131 -20.11 9.02 6.67
CA SER A 131 -20.26 7.60 6.32
C SER A 131 -18.90 7.09 5.88
N LYS A 132 -18.33 6.16 6.66
CA LYS A 132 -17.14 5.39 6.28
C LYS A 132 -17.55 4.41 5.19
N GLU A 133 -17.68 4.89 3.96
CA GLU A 133 -17.78 3.99 2.81
C GLU A 133 -16.38 3.43 2.54
N GLN A 134 -16.22 2.11 2.63
CA GLN A 134 -15.05 1.41 2.12
C GLN A 134 -15.04 1.58 0.59
N ALA A 135 -14.45 2.67 0.13
CA ALA A 135 -14.24 2.90 -1.28
C ALA A 135 -12.96 2.18 -1.69
N VAL A 136 -13.11 1.02 -2.34
CA VAL A 136 -12.03 0.42 -3.14
C VAL A 136 -11.77 1.38 -4.30
N ALA A 137 -10.83 2.30 -4.13
CA ALA A 137 -10.43 3.28 -5.13
C ALA A 137 -9.00 2.95 -5.59
N LEU A 138 -8.88 2.03 -6.55
CA LEU A 138 -7.72 1.96 -7.41
C LEU A 138 -8.17 2.32 -8.82
N GLN A 139 -7.95 3.57 -9.22
CA GLN A 139 -7.97 3.94 -10.64
C GLN A 139 -6.56 3.71 -11.18
N VAL A 140 -6.41 2.68 -12.02
CA VAL A 140 -5.17 2.42 -12.75
C VAL A 140 -5.33 3.02 -14.15
N ASP A 141 -4.79 4.21 -14.36
CA ASP A 141 -4.53 4.72 -15.71
C ASP A 141 -3.16 4.19 -16.14
N SER A 142 -3.11 2.98 -16.71
CA SER A 142 -1.91 2.40 -17.29
C SER A 142 -2.14 2.18 -18.78
N ASP A 143 -1.41 2.93 -19.61
CA ASP A 143 -1.22 2.65 -21.05
C ASP A 143 -0.09 1.61 -21.25
#